data_AF-A0A960M1X9-F1
#
_entry.id   AF-A0A960M1X9-F1
#
_cell.length_a   1.000
_cell.length_b   1.000
_cell.length_c   1.000
_cell.angle_alpha   90.00
_cell.angle_beta   90.00
_cell.angle_gamma   90.00
#
_symmetry.space_group_name_H-M   'P 1'
#
loop_
_entity.id
_entity.type
_entity.pdbx_description
1 polymer ?
#
loop_
_entity_poly.entity_id
_entity_poly.type
_entity_poly.pdbx_seq_one_letter_code
_entity_poly.pdbx_strand_id
1 'polypeptide(L)'
;MESIFNVRVYPYTFDNHKTVWFEETPWGSITPLPPQETAANDNAPSSTFLKLLQIYQENVEKIRKKYGETLGDLIELDFRGLGLTQLPPHILLECKKARSLDISGNDIHFLPVQLQALPLVSLNISGNTRLQPNIPEWLGGMPGLVLTAHDMELTFIPEGFTQERVISNDLPKGISFGQTQQLM
;
A
#
# COMPACT_ATOMS: atom_id res chain seq x y z
N MET A 1 28.67 2.16 0.99
CA MET A 1 28.61 2.21 -0.48
C MET A 1 27.18 1.88 -0.85
N GLU A 2 26.36 2.90 -1.07
CA GLU A 2 25.01 2.71 -1.57
C GLU A 2 25.12 2.17 -2.99
N SER A 3 24.70 0.91 -3.18
CA SER A 3 24.39 0.42 -4.52
C SER A 3 23.22 1.27 -5.00
N ILE A 4 23.50 2.15 -5.97
CA ILE A 4 22.47 2.86 -6.70
C ILE A 4 21.72 1.77 -7.47
N PHE A 5 20.68 1.21 -6.85
CA PHE A 5 19.69 0.44 -7.59
C PHE A 5 19.25 1.35 -8.72
N ASN A 6 19.48 0.92 -9.95
CA ASN A 6 19.12 1.68 -11.13
C ASN A 6 17.59 1.57 -11.26
N VAL A 7 16.89 2.33 -10.43
CA VAL A 7 15.44 2.35 -10.32
C VAL A 7 14.90 2.75 -11.68
N ARG A 8 14.23 1.82 -12.36
CA ARG A 8 13.60 2.10 -13.64
C ARG A 8 12.29 2.82 -13.37
N VAL A 9 12.20 4.05 -13.87
CA VAL A 9 10.99 4.85 -13.77
C VAL A 9 10.34 5.00 -15.13
N TYR A 10 9.03 4.74 -15.19
CA TYR A 10 8.25 4.75 -16.41
C TYR A 10 7.06 5.70 -16.30
N PRO A 11 6.87 6.65 -17.23
CA PRO A 11 5.69 7.49 -17.24
C PRO A 11 4.49 6.68 -17.75
N TYR A 12 3.34 6.88 -17.13
CA TYR A 12 2.05 6.41 -17.63
C TYR A 12 1.03 7.54 -17.56
N THR A 13 0.37 7.79 -18.69
CA THR A 13 -0.68 8.80 -18.81
C THR A 13 -2.03 8.13 -18.76
N PHE A 14 -2.80 8.45 -17.73
CA PHE A 14 -4.18 7.99 -17.57
C PHE A 14 -5.12 8.68 -18.57
N ASP A 15 -6.32 8.13 -18.75
CA ASP A 15 -7.36 8.68 -19.66
C ASP A 15 -7.74 10.13 -19.34
N ASN A 16 -7.58 10.55 -18.08
CA ASN A 16 -7.78 11.94 -17.64
C ASN A 16 -6.59 12.87 -17.94
N HIS A 17 -5.65 12.44 -18.79
CA HIS A 17 -4.43 13.13 -19.20
C HIS A 17 -3.43 13.44 -18.08
N LYS A 18 -3.59 12.86 -16.88
CA LYS A 18 -2.57 12.96 -15.83
C LYS A 18 -1.47 11.94 -16.09
N THR A 19 -0.23 12.39 -16.18
CA THR A 19 0.95 11.52 -16.22
C THR A 19 1.47 11.26 -14.82
N VAL A 20 1.63 9.99 -14.48
CA VAL A 20 2.25 9.53 -13.25
C VAL A 20 3.44 8.67 -13.61
N TRP A 21 4.54 8.87 -12.91
CA TRP A 21 5.74 8.06 -13.08
C TRP A 21 5.66 6.86 -12.18
N PHE A 22 6.15 5.70 -12.59
CA PHE A 22 6.08 4.47 -11.82
C PHE A 22 7.47 3.86 -11.69
N GLU A 23 7.84 3.51 -10.46
CA GLU A 23 9.01 2.69 -10.15
C GLU A 23 8.59 1.23 -9.96
N GLU A 24 9.32 0.30 -10.57
CA GLU A 24 9.23 -1.13 -10.23
C GLU A 24 9.84 -1.37 -8.85
N THR A 25 9.05 -1.87 -7.91
CA THR A 25 9.50 -2.23 -6.56
C THR A 25 10.10 -3.65 -6.55
N PRO A 26 11.05 -3.95 -5.64
CA PRO A 26 11.61 -5.30 -5.47
C PRO A 26 10.56 -6.39 -5.17
N TRP A 27 9.38 -6.00 -4.70
CA TRP A 27 8.29 -6.88 -4.28
C TRP A 27 7.36 -7.28 -5.44
N GLY A 28 7.73 -7.00 -6.68
CA GLY A 28 6.91 -7.34 -7.85
C GLY A 28 5.67 -6.46 -7.97
N SER A 29 5.81 -5.17 -7.67
CA SER A 29 4.74 -4.17 -7.78
C SER A 29 5.27 -2.86 -8.38
N ILE A 30 4.39 -1.93 -8.74
CA ILE A 30 4.77 -0.57 -9.14
C ILE A 30 4.29 0.46 -8.12
N THR A 31 5.12 1.47 -7.86
CA THR A 31 4.78 2.61 -7.00
C THR A 31 4.80 3.90 -7.82
N PRO A 32 3.73 4.72 -7.74
CA PRO A 32 3.74 6.02 -8.39
C PRO A 32 4.70 6.99 -7.70
N LEU A 33 5.46 7.71 -8.51
CA LEU A 33 6.43 8.74 -8.17
C LEU A 33 5.93 10.12 -8.64
N PRO A 34 6.38 11.20 -7.97
CA PRO A 34 6.22 12.55 -8.50
C PRO A 34 6.88 12.68 -9.88
N PRO A 35 6.53 13.72 -10.68
CA PRO A 35 7.15 13.99 -11.95
C PRO A 35 8.68 13.93 -11.86
N GLN A 36 9.30 13.05 -12.63
CA GLN A 36 10.76 12.95 -12.69
C GLN A 36 11.27 13.83 -13.83
N GLU A 37 12.25 14.70 -13.56
CA GLU A 37 12.86 15.58 -14.58
C GLU A 37 13.65 14.79 -15.63
N THR A 38 14.06 13.55 -15.30
CA THR A 38 14.76 12.65 -16.22
C THR A 38 14.01 11.31 -16.31
N ALA A 39 13.34 11.10 -17.45
CA ALA A 39 12.87 9.78 -17.82
C ALA A 39 14.08 8.86 -17.98
N ALA A 40 13.94 7.56 -17.70
CA ALA A 40 14.91 6.59 -18.17
C ALA A 40 15.03 6.71 -19.70
N ASN A 41 16.12 7.33 -20.15
CA ASN A 41 16.42 7.63 -21.53
C ASN A 41 16.38 6.32 -22.36
N ASP A 42 15.59 6.33 -23.44
CA ASP A 42 15.56 5.36 -24.55
C ASP A 42 15.24 3.87 -24.33
N ASN A 43 14.94 3.40 -23.12
CA ASN A 43 14.57 1.99 -22.92
C ASN A 43 13.05 1.78 -22.87
N ALA A 44 12.52 0.99 -23.81
CA ALA A 44 11.13 0.54 -23.79
C ALA A 44 10.76 -0.13 -22.45
N PRO A 45 9.51 0.03 -21.99
CA PRO A 45 9.04 -0.64 -20.77
C PRO A 45 9.25 -2.15 -20.84
N SER A 46 9.71 -2.73 -19.72
CA SER A 46 9.89 -4.18 -19.61
C SER A 46 8.53 -4.89 -19.74
N SER A 47 8.53 -6.15 -20.19
CA SER A 47 7.30 -6.95 -20.21
C SER A 47 6.73 -7.18 -18.80
N THR A 48 7.59 -7.18 -17.79
CA THR A 48 7.20 -7.20 -16.36
C THR A 48 6.46 -5.91 -16.00
N PHE A 49 7.01 -4.75 -16.35
CA PHE A 49 6.38 -3.45 -16.11
C PHE A 49 4.97 -3.39 -16.70
N LEU A 50 4.80 -3.80 -17.96
CA LEU A 50 3.50 -3.78 -18.63
C LEU A 50 2.46 -4.66 -17.92
N LYS A 51 2.87 -5.83 -17.41
CA LYS A 51 1.98 -6.69 -16.60
C LYS A 51 1.59 -6.02 -15.29
N LEU A 52 2.53 -5.39 -14.60
CA LEU A 52 2.26 -4.69 -13.35
C LEU A 52 1.34 -3.49 -13.55
N LEU A 53 1.53 -2.76 -14.66
CA LEU A 53 0.64 -1.65 -15.04
C LEU A 53 -0.77 -2.14 -15.34
N GLN A 54 -0.92 -3.26 -16.05
CA GLN A 54 -2.23 -3.87 -16.29
C GLN A 54 -2.92 -4.25 -14.97
N ILE A 55 -2.21 -4.93 -14.07
CA ILE A 55 -2.72 -5.29 -12.74
C ILE A 55 -3.15 -4.04 -11.96
N TYR A 56 -2.35 -2.99 -12.00
CA TYR A 56 -2.67 -1.72 -11.37
C TYR A 56 -3.99 -1.13 -11.91
N GLN A 57 -4.17 -1.11 -13.23
CA GLN A 57 -5.41 -0.66 -13.87
C GLN A 57 -6.61 -1.51 -13.47
N GLU A 58 -6.47 -2.83 -13.43
CA GLU A 58 -7.53 -3.74 -12.98
C GLU A 58 -7.94 -3.47 -11.52
N ASN A 59 -6.98 -3.16 -10.65
CA ASN A 59 -7.24 -2.78 -9.25
C ASN A 59 -7.97 -1.44 -9.14
N VAL A 60 -7.64 -0.47 -10.01
CA VAL A 60 -8.39 0.80 -10.12
C VAL A 60 -9.83 0.55 -10.53
N GLU A 61 -10.04 -0.23 -11.58
CA GLU A 61 -11.37 -0.55 -12.09
C GLU A 61 -12.23 -1.26 -11.05
N LYS A 62 -11.67 -2.19 -10.28
CA LYS A 62 -12.39 -2.84 -9.15
C LYS A 62 -12.91 -1.81 -8.14
N ILE A 63 -12.08 -0.84 -7.76
CA ILE A 63 -12.48 0.21 -6.80
C ILE A 63 -13.51 1.16 -7.44
N ARG A 64 -13.26 1.62 -8.68
CA ARG A 64 -14.16 2.52 -9.41
C ARG A 64 -15.52 1.89 -9.68
N LYS A 65 -15.58 0.60 -9.96
CA LYS A 65 -16.84 -0.13 -10.09
C LYS A 65 -17.67 -0.09 -8.80
N LYS A 66 -17.04 -0.06 -7.63
CA LYS A 66 -17.72 -0.01 -6.33
C LYS A 66 -18.13 1.42 -5.93
N TYR A 67 -17.30 2.43 -6.20
CA TYR A 67 -17.50 3.78 -5.65
C TYR A 67 -17.62 4.92 -6.68
N GLY A 68 -17.22 4.69 -7.93
CA GLY A 68 -17.17 5.71 -8.96
C GLY A 68 -16.34 6.93 -8.54
N GLU A 69 -16.93 8.12 -8.67
CA GLU A 69 -16.33 9.41 -8.31
C GLU A 69 -16.61 9.85 -6.85
N THR A 70 -17.37 9.06 -6.08
CA THR A 70 -17.86 9.48 -4.74
C THR A 70 -16.84 9.29 -3.61
N LEU A 71 -15.68 8.67 -3.89
CA LEU A 71 -14.65 8.33 -2.90
C LEU A 71 -14.22 9.51 -2.02
N GLY A 72 -14.17 10.73 -2.57
CA GLY A 72 -13.70 11.90 -1.83
C GLY A 72 -14.63 12.38 -0.72
N ASP A 73 -15.89 11.92 -0.71
CA ASP A 73 -16.87 12.30 0.29
C ASP A 73 -17.07 11.24 1.38
N LEU A 74 -16.50 10.04 1.21
CA LEU A 74 -16.71 8.92 2.11
C LEU A 74 -15.82 8.99 3.34
N ILE A 75 -16.42 8.69 4.49
CA ILE A 75 -15.74 8.59 5.80
C ILE A 75 -15.29 7.15 6.04
N GLU A 76 -16.05 6.18 5.55
CA GLU A 76 -15.76 4.76 5.69
C GLU A 76 -15.64 4.14 4.30
N LEU A 77 -14.50 3.49 4.05
CA LEU A 77 -14.19 2.84 2.80
C LEU A 77 -14.01 1.35 3.03
N ASP A 78 -14.81 0.57 2.32
CA ASP A 78 -14.76 -0.89 2.34
C ASP A 78 -14.22 -1.42 1.01
N PHE A 79 -12.95 -1.77 0.97
CA PHE A 79 -12.27 -2.44 -0.14
C PHE A 79 -12.11 -3.94 0.14
N ARG A 80 -12.84 -4.50 1.11
CA ARG A 80 -12.73 -5.91 1.49
C ARG A 80 -13.06 -6.84 0.33
N GLY A 81 -12.25 -7.88 0.16
CA GLY A 81 -12.57 -8.98 -0.77
C GLY A 81 -12.69 -8.56 -2.23
N LEU A 82 -12.10 -7.43 -2.63
CA LEU A 82 -12.12 -6.97 -4.01
C LEU A 82 -11.11 -7.70 -4.89
N GLY A 83 -10.29 -8.58 -4.32
CA GLY A 83 -9.21 -9.28 -5.01
C GLY A 83 -8.12 -8.31 -5.48
N LEU A 84 -7.84 -7.28 -4.68
CA LEU A 84 -6.78 -6.31 -4.95
C LEU A 84 -5.43 -6.96 -4.68
N THR A 85 -4.49 -6.77 -5.59
CA THR A 85 -3.08 -7.16 -5.38
C THR A 85 -2.20 -5.96 -5.06
N GLN A 86 -2.69 -4.76 -5.35
CA GLN A 86 -2.03 -3.48 -5.12
C GLN A 86 -3.11 -2.44 -4.74
N LEU A 87 -2.78 -1.51 -3.84
CA LEU A 87 -3.60 -0.34 -3.58
C LEU A 87 -3.16 0.82 -4.47
N PRO A 88 -3.99 1.30 -5.41
CA PRO A 88 -3.61 2.37 -6.32
C PRO A 88 -3.47 3.70 -5.56
N PRO A 89 -2.27 4.30 -5.47
CA PRO A 89 -2.09 5.44 -4.56
C PRO A 89 -2.81 6.71 -5.01
N HIS A 90 -3.02 6.91 -6.30
CA HIS A 90 -3.83 8.03 -6.79
C HIS A 90 -5.28 7.95 -6.31
N ILE A 91 -5.86 6.75 -6.21
CA ILE A 91 -7.21 6.54 -5.68
C ILE A 91 -7.24 6.91 -4.20
N LEU A 92 -6.20 6.53 -3.44
CA LEU A 92 -6.09 6.91 -2.03
C LEU A 92 -6.05 8.42 -1.85
N LEU A 93 -5.35 9.16 -2.72
CA LEU A 93 -5.29 10.64 -2.63
C LEU A 93 -6.65 11.33 -2.87
N GLU A 94 -7.62 10.63 -3.45
CA GLU A 94 -8.99 11.13 -3.59
C GLU A 94 -9.78 10.99 -2.28
N CYS A 95 -9.44 10.03 -1.43
CA CYS A 95 -10.18 9.61 -0.22
C CYS A 95 -10.01 10.57 0.98
N LYS A 96 -10.06 11.89 0.75
CA LYS A 96 -9.64 12.94 1.71
C LYS A 96 -10.40 12.97 3.03
N LYS A 97 -11.63 12.44 3.07
CA LYS A 97 -12.46 12.39 4.28
C LYS A 97 -12.38 11.05 5.03
N ALA A 98 -11.73 10.04 4.45
CA ALA A 98 -11.70 8.70 5.01
C ALA A 98 -11.09 8.69 6.41
N ARG A 99 -11.80 8.05 7.33
CA ARG A 99 -11.40 7.77 8.71
C ARG A 99 -11.22 6.28 8.95
N SER A 100 -11.99 5.46 8.26
CA SER A 100 -11.89 4.00 8.30
C SER A 100 -11.64 3.46 6.90
N LEU A 101 -10.66 2.58 6.77
CA LEU A 101 -10.37 1.88 5.53
C LEU A 101 -10.23 0.38 5.83
N ASP A 102 -11.08 -0.43 5.20
CA ASP A 102 -10.98 -1.88 5.24
C ASP A 102 -10.45 -2.41 3.90
N ILE A 103 -9.27 -3.02 3.92
CA ILE A 103 -8.65 -3.66 2.75
C ILE A 103 -8.47 -5.17 2.99
N SER A 104 -9.23 -5.74 3.93
CA SER A 104 -9.07 -7.13 4.34
C SER A 104 -9.53 -8.13 3.28
N GLY A 105 -9.03 -9.36 3.36
CA GLY A 105 -9.39 -10.43 2.42
C GLY A 105 -9.01 -10.11 0.96
N ASN A 106 -7.99 -9.28 0.78
CA ASN A 106 -7.35 -9.06 -0.51
C ASN A 106 -6.02 -9.82 -0.55
N ASP A 107 -5.23 -9.54 -1.58
CA ASP A 107 -3.96 -10.21 -1.84
C ASP A 107 -2.85 -9.17 -2.07
N ILE A 108 -2.89 -8.11 -1.25
CA ILE A 108 -2.05 -6.92 -1.38
C ILE A 108 -0.62 -7.23 -0.94
N HIS A 109 0.35 -6.87 -1.79
CA HIS A 109 1.77 -7.13 -1.55
C HIS A 109 2.50 -6.01 -0.81
N PHE A 110 2.00 -4.78 -0.90
CA PHE A 110 2.62 -3.62 -0.27
C PHE A 110 1.57 -2.56 0.05
N LEU A 111 1.79 -1.81 1.13
CA LEU A 111 1.00 -0.63 1.43
C LEU A 111 1.70 0.63 0.90
N PRO A 112 1.00 1.49 0.14
CA PRO A 112 1.59 2.72 -0.36
C PRO A 112 1.68 3.80 0.74
N VAL A 113 2.80 4.54 0.76
CA VAL A 113 3.07 5.61 1.75
C VAL A 113 2.01 6.71 1.74
N GLN A 114 1.28 6.88 0.64
CA GLN A 114 0.17 7.81 0.47
C GLN A 114 -0.97 7.59 1.48
N LEU A 115 -1.05 6.42 2.13
CA LEU A 115 -1.94 6.22 3.28
C LEU A 115 -1.67 7.23 4.42
N GLN A 116 -0.45 7.73 4.57
CA GLN A 116 -0.12 8.78 5.55
C GLN A 116 -0.79 10.13 5.27
N ALA A 117 -1.18 10.39 4.02
CA ALA A 117 -1.90 11.61 3.66
C ALA A 117 -3.39 11.55 4.07
N LEU A 118 -3.87 10.39 4.50
CA LEU A 118 -5.25 10.19 4.93
C LEU A 118 -5.37 10.32 6.45
N PRO A 119 -6.44 10.97 6.95
CA PRO A 119 -6.68 11.11 8.38
C PRO A 119 -7.29 9.83 9.00
N LEU A 120 -6.74 8.65 8.65
CA LEU A 120 -7.25 7.36 9.10
C LEU A 120 -7.06 7.18 10.60
N VAL A 121 -8.12 6.71 11.26
CA VAL A 121 -8.12 6.25 12.66
C VAL A 121 -8.29 4.75 12.76
N SER A 122 -8.78 4.10 11.69
CA SER A 122 -8.91 2.64 11.59
C SER A 122 -8.43 2.15 10.23
N LEU A 123 -7.58 1.13 10.24
CA LEU A 123 -7.15 0.41 9.05
C LEU A 123 -7.23 -1.10 9.31
N ASN A 124 -7.96 -1.82 8.46
CA ASN A 124 -8.03 -3.28 8.52
C ASN A 124 -7.28 -3.89 7.33
N ILE A 125 -6.16 -4.56 7.61
CA ILE A 125 -5.28 -5.22 6.63
C ILE A 125 -5.38 -6.75 6.66
N SER A 126 -6.31 -7.30 7.45
CA SER A 126 -6.41 -8.74 7.71
C SER A 126 -6.48 -9.60 6.45
N GLY A 127 -5.90 -10.80 6.49
CA GLY A 127 -5.96 -11.77 5.39
C GLY A 127 -5.13 -11.41 4.15
N ASN A 128 -4.32 -10.34 4.18
CA ASN A 128 -3.33 -10.05 3.13
C ASN A 128 -2.01 -10.77 3.46
N THR A 129 -1.98 -12.09 3.34
CA THR A 129 -0.84 -12.94 3.78
C THR A 129 0.46 -12.70 3.01
N ARG A 130 0.40 -12.09 1.83
CA ARG A 130 1.56 -11.74 1.00
C ARG A 130 2.05 -10.30 1.20
N LEU A 131 1.47 -9.56 2.14
CA LEU A 131 1.86 -8.19 2.43
C LEU A 131 3.28 -8.14 3.01
N GLN A 132 4.17 -7.38 2.38
CA GLN A 132 5.59 -7.26 2.74
C GLN A 132 5.99 -5.78 2.85
N PRO A 133 6.55 -5.34 4.01
CA PRO A 133 6.51 -6.04 5.30
C PRO A 133 5.06 -6.24 5.78
N ASN A 134 4.78 -7.26 6.60
CA ASN A 134 3.41 -7.55 7.08
C ASN A 134 2.78 -6.33 7.77
N ILE A 135 3.58 -5.57 8.52
CA ILE A 135 3.22 -4.26 9.05
C ILE A 135 4.39 -3.30 8.80
N PRO A 136 4.23 -2.28 7.94
CA PRO A 136 5.24 -1.24 7.76
C PRO A 136 5.41 -0.34 9.00
N GLU A 137 6.65 -0.03 9.38
CA GLU A 137 6.98 0.81 10.54
C GLU A 137 6.30 2.19 10.50
N TRP A 138 6.20 2.78 9.31
CA TRP A 138 5.62 4.10 9.14
C TRP A 138 4.13 4.18 9.48
N LEU A 139 3.40 3.05 9.54
CA LEU A 139 2.02 3.05 10.03
C LEU A 139 1.97 3.39 11.54
N GLY A 140 3.00 3.03 12.31
CA GLY A 140 3.07 3.33 13.73
C GLY A 140 3.09 4.83 14.01
N GLY A 141 3.66 5.61 13.09
CA GLY A 141 3.71 7.07 13.14
C GLY A 141 2.38 7.78 12.84
N MET A 142 1.35 7.07 12.35
CA MET A 142 0.04 7.67 12.07
C MET A 142 -0.72 7.93 13.39
N PRO A 143 -1.02 9.19 13.75
CA PRO A 143 -1.56 9.52 15.07
C PRO A 143 -2.93 8.87 15.32
N GLY A 144 -3.04 8.09 16.40
CA GLY A 144 -4.31 7.46 16.81
C GLY A 144 -4.81 6.34 15.90
N LEU A 145 -4.02 5.89 14.92
CA LEU A 145 -4.39 4.78 14.05
C LEU A 145 -4.47 3.48 14.86
N VAL A 146 -5.62 2.82 14.78
CA VAL A 146 -5.83 1.44 15.21
C VAL A 146 -5.75 0.52 13.99
N LEU A 147 -4.87 -0.48 14.06
CA LEU A 147 -4.61 -1.45 13.01
C LEU A 147 -5.28 -2.78 13.36
N THR A 148 -6.04 -3.33 12.43
CA THR A 148 -6.53 -4.71 12.50
C THR A 148 -5.76 -5.56 11.49
N ALA A 149 -5.11 -6.63 11.96
CA ALA A 149 -4.15 -7.42 11.19
C ALA A 149 -4.30 -8.91 11.52
N HIS A 150 -5.50 -9.46 11.35
CA HIS A 150 -5.76 -10.89 11.55
C HIS A 150 -5.26 -11.71 10.36
N ASP A 151 -4.85 -12.95 10.63
CA ASP A 151 -4.53 -13.94 9.61
C ASP A 151 -3.47 -13.43 8.61
N MET A 152 -2.38 -12.87 9.14
CA MET A 152 -1.29 -12.26 8.37
C MET A 152 0.05 -12.96 8.56
N GLU A 153 0.11 -14.02 9.37
CA GLU A 153 1.34 -14.73 9.74
C GLU A 153 2.37 -13.80 10.38
N LEU A 154 1.91 -12.94 11.30
CA LEU A 154 2.75 -11.93 11.93
C LEU A 154 3.93 -12.56 12.69
N THR A 155 5.14 -12.10 12.38
CA THR A 155 6.38 -12.55 13.05
C THR A 155 6.92 -11.53 14.06
N PHE A 156 6.59 -10.25 13.87
CA PHE A 156 6.91 -9.16 14.79
C PHE A 156 5.90 -8.01 14.62
N ILE A 157 5.88 -7.08 15.60
CA ILE A 157 5.17 -5.81 15.51
C ILE A 157 6.21 -4.69 15.49
N PRO A 158 6.22 -3.82 14.46
CA PRO A 158 7.20 -2.73 14.36
C PRO A 158 7.02 -1.68 15.47
N GLU A 159 8.05 -0.85 15.65
CA GLU A 159 7.98 0.31 16.54
C GLU A 159 6.86 1.29 16.13
N GLY A 160 6.36 2.07 17.08
CA GLY A 160 5.29 3.04 16.87
C GLY A 160 3.89 2.46 17.08
N PHE A 161 3.75 1.13 17.18
CA PHE A 161 2.52 0.50 17.63
C PHE A 161 2.60 0.10 19.11
N THR A 162 1.53 0.40 19.85
CA THR A 162 1.29 -0.14 21.20
C THR A 162 0.31 -1.32 21.11
N GLN A 163 0.23 -2.13 22.17
CA GLN A 163 -0.71 -3.25 22.23
C GLN A 163 -2.18 -2.84 22.02
N GLU A 164 -2.54 -1.61 22.40
CA GLU A 164 -3.91 -1.09 22.24
C GLU A 164 -4.22 -0.64 20.81
N ARG A 165 -3.18 -0.43 19.99
CA ARG A 165 -3.30 0.05 18.61
C ARG A 165 -3.22 -1.07 17.58
N VAL A 166 -3.03 -2.32 17.98
CA VAL A 166 -2.98 -3.48 17.09
C VAL A 166 -3.93 -4.57 17.58
N ILE A 167 -4.85 -4.98 16.71
CA ILE A 167 -5.82 -6.05 16.95
C ILE A 167 -5.49 -7.18 15.97
N SER A 168 -5.08 -8.34 16.48
CA SER A 168 -4.72 -9.51 15.67
C SER A 168 -5.00 -10.81 16.44
N ASN A 169 -5.30 -11.89 15.71
CA ASN A 169 -5.56 -13.23 16.24
C ASN A 169 -4.31 -14.14 16.13
N ASP A 170 -3.29 -13.70 15.42
CA ASP A 170 -2.04 -14.38 15.12
C ASP A 170 -0.82 -13.59 15.64
N LEU A 171 -1.02 -12.77 16.69
CA LEU A 171 0.06 -12.10 17.40
C LEU A 171 1.11 -13.13 17.87
N PRO A 172 2.40 -12.96 17.52
CA PRO A 172 3.44 -13.88 17.95
C PRO A 172 3.49 -14.00 19.48
N LYS A 173 3.73 -15.22 19.98
CA LYS A 173 3.87 -15.45 21.43
C LYS A 173 5.17 -14.78 21.91
N GLY A 174 5.07 -13.93 22.93
CA GLY A 174 6.23 -13.27 23.54
C GLY A 174 6.72 -12.00 22.83
N ILE A 175 5.83 -11.29 22.12
CA ILE A 175 6.13 -10.00 21.48
C ILE A 175 6.90 -9.07 22.43
N SER A 176 8.07 -8.63 21.97
CA SER A 176 8.65 -7.35 22.38
C SER A 176 8.16 -6.29 21.40
N PHE A 177 7.34 -5.36 21.88
CA PHE A 177 7.04 -4.15 21.12
C PHE A 177 8.36 -3.35 20.98
N GLY A 178 8.80 -3.09 19.75
CA GLY A 178 9.94 -2.19 19.49
C GLY A 178 11.34 -2.76 19.74
N GLN A 179 11.59 -4.07 19.57
CA GLN A 179 12.97 -4.55 19.43
C GLN A 179 13.21 -5.14 18.05
N THR A 180 14.05 -4.46 17.27
CA THR A 180 14.67 -4.99 16.06
C THR A 180 15.35 -6.31 16.43
N GLN A 181 14.77 -7.45 16.03
CA GLN A 181 15.58 -8.66 15.93
C GLN A 181 16.56 -8.41 14.79
N GLN A 182 17.79 -8.05 15.15
CA GLN A 182 18.94 -8.26 14.28
C GLN A 182 18.92 -9.75 13.90
N LEU A 183 18.50 -10.04 12.67
CA LEU A 183 18.77 -11.31 12.04
C LEU A 183 20.30 -11.43 11.96
N MET A 184 20.87 -12.33 12.77
CA MET A 184 22.25 -12.79 12.62
C MET A 184 22.40 -13.63 11.35
#